data_AF-A0A7W0QVA5-F1
#
_entry.id   AF-A0A7W0QVA5-F1
#
_cell.length_a   1.000
_cell.length_b   1.000
_cell.length_c   1.000
_cell.angle_alpha   90.00
_cell.angle_beta   90.00
_cell.angle_gamma   90.00
#
_symmetry.space_group_name_H-M   'P 1'
#
loop_
_entity.id
_entity.type
_entity.pdbx_description
1 polymer ?
#
loop_
_entity_poly.entity_id
_entity_poly.type
_entity_poly.pdbx_seq_one_letter_code
_entity_poly.pdbx_strand_id
1 'polypeptide(L)'
;IYTPAAARKYGYYVLPFLLGDRLVARVDLKADRQADLLRVQSAHGERRIDVGSVSQQLATELSNMAAWMGLDRVEVGDRGDLAEALRAVL
;
A
#
# COMPACT_ATOMS: atom_id res chain seq x y z
N ILE A 1 -2.37 23.22 2.95
CA ILE A 1 -2.80 23.30 1.53
C ILE A 1 -2.58 21.92 0.90
N TYR A 2 -3.60 21.33 0.26
CA TYR A 2 -3.51 19.99 -0.35
C TYR A 2 -2.86 20.04 -1.73
N THR A 3 -2.00 19.08 -2.03
CA THR A 3 -1.37 18.93 -3.35
C THR A 3 -2.43 18.57 -4.40
N PRO A 4 -2.55 19.34 -5.51
CA PRO A 4 -3.45 19.03 -6.61
C PRO A 4 -3.21 17.62 -7.17
N ALA A 5 -4.26 16.94 -7.63
CA ALA A 5 -4.18 15.54 -8.05
C ALA A 5 -3.08 15.28 -9.09
N ALA A 6 -2.93 16.15 -10.09
CA ALA A 6 -1.92 16.04 -11.14
C ALA A 6 -0.47 16.17 -10.63
N ALA A 7 -0.26 16.83 -9.48
CA ALA A 7 1.05 17.00 -8.86
C ALA A 7 1.38 15.93 -7.81
N ARG A 8 0.47 14.98 -7.54
CA ARG A 8 0.70 13.91 -6.55
C ARG A 8 1.63 12.86 -7.11
N LYS A 9 2.81 12.72 -6.48
CA LYS A 9 3.78 11.67 -6.81
C LYS A 9 3.28 10.28 -6.38
N TYR A 10 2.87 10.15 -5.12
CA TYR A 10 2.60 8.85 -4.50
C TYR A 10 1.13 8.58 -4.16
N GLY A 11 0.24 9.58 -4.27
CA GLY A 11 -1.16 9.41 -3.89
C GLY A 11 -1.68 10.56 -3.03
N TYR A 12 -2.86 10.38 -2.43
CA TYR A 12 -3.51 11.39 -1.60
C TYR A 12 -3.18 11.24 -0.12
N TYR A 13 -3.41 10.05 0.47
CA TYR A 13 -3.13 9.74 1.87
C TYR A 13 -2.12 8.61 1.95
N VAL A 14 -0.85 8.99 1.79
CA VAL A 14 0.27 8.07 1.65
C VAL A 14 0.84 7.74 3.02
N LEU A 15 0.75 6.47 3.41
CA LEU A 15 1.34 5.94 4.63
C LEU A 15 2.75 5.41 4.36
N PRO A 16 3.74 5.75 5.21
CA PRO A 16 5.05 5.11 5.18
C PRO A 16 4.96 3.67 5.71
N PHE A 17 5.62 2.74 5.02
CA PHE A 17 5.82 1.38 5.50
C PHE A 17 7.28 1.17 5.90
N LEU A 18 7.48 0.87 7.18
CA LEU A 18 8.79 0.66 7.77
C LEU A 18 9.01 -0.84 8.01
N LEU A 19 10.21 -1.32 7.68
CA LEU A 19 10.69 -2.62 8.12
C LEU A 19 11.86 -2.39 9.07
N GLY A 20 11.64 -2.69 10.35
CA GLY A 20 12.50 -2.22 11.42
C GLY A 20 12.51 -0.69 11.48
N ASP A 21 13.69 -0.10 11.31
CA ASP A 21 13.93 1.35 11.30
C ASP A 21 14.00 1.94 9.89
N ARG A 22 13.83 1.13 8.84
CA ARG A 22 13.99 1.56 7.45
C ARG A 22 12.64 1.80 6.79
N LEU A 23 12.48 3.00 6.22
CA LEU A 23 11.41 3.25 5.27
C LEU A 23 11.68 2.45 3.99
N VAL A 24 10.79 1.51 3.65
CA VAL A 24 10.96 0.63 2.49
C VAL A 24 9.86 0.80 1.45
N ALA A 25 8.69 1.30 1.83
CA ALA A 25 7.61 1.57 0.88
C ALA A 25 6.69 2.72 1.32
N ARG A 26 5.86 3.15 0.39
CA ARG A 26 4.82 4.17 0.54
C ARG A 26 3.54 3.66 -0.09
N VAL A 27 2.46 3.64 0.67
CA VAL A 27 1.17 3.10 0.21
C VAL A 27 0.04 4.12 0.40
N ASP A 28 -0.74 4.36 -0.66
CA ASP A 28 -1.94 5.20 -0.59
C ASP A 28 -3.14 4.28 -0.31
N LEU A 29 -3.70 4.36 0.90
CA LEU A 29 -4.74 3.45 1.35
C LEU A 29 -6.10 4.14 1.42
N LYS A 30 -7.16 3.36 1.16
CA LYS A 30 -8.53 3.78 1.38
C LYS A 30 -9.34 2.61 1.95
N ALA A 31 -9.99 2.81 3.08
CA ALA A 31 -11.04 1.90 3.53
C ALA A 31 -12.28 2.10 2.67
N ASP A 32 -12.61 1.09 1.86
CA ASP A 32 -13.79 1.07 1.02
C ASP A 32 -14.87 0.22 1.71
N ARG A 33 -15.62 0.86 2.60
CA ARG A 33 -16.64 0.19 3.44
C ARG A 33 -17.85 -0.27 2.64
N GLN A 34 -18.09 0.30 1.47
CA GLN A 34 -19.17 -0.16 0.59
C GLN A 34 -18.80 -1.47 -0.11
N ALA A 35 -17.53 -1.63 -0.48
CA ALA A 35 -17.02 -2.85 -1.11
C ALA A 35 -16.40 -3.87 -0.11
N ASP A 36 -16.43 -3.53 1.17
CA ASP A 36 -15.86 -4.27 2.30
C ASP A 36 -14.38 -4.65 2.13
N LEU A 37 -13.56 -3.66 1.75
CA LEU A 37 -12.14 -3.89 1.48
C LEU A 37 -11.24 -2.73 1.85
N LEU A 38 -9.96 -3.04 2.08
CA LEU A 38 -8.86 -2.07 2.14
C LEU A 38 -8.26 -1.93 0.74
N ARG A 39 -8.46 -0.77 0.11
CA ARG A 39 -7.94 -0.48 -1.22
C ARG A 39 -6.56 0.16 -1.13
N VAL A 40 -5.56 -0.50 -1.71
CA VAL A 40 -4.24 0.08 -1.99
C VAL A 40 -4.32 0.79 -3.35
N GLN A 41 -4.55 2.10 -3.32
CA GLN A 41 -4.68 2.91 -4.53
C GLN A 41 -3.35 3.04 -5.28
N SER A 42 -2.23 3.02 -4.55
CA SER A 42 -0.90 2.85 -5.13
C SER A 42 0.12 2.36 -4.10
N ALA A 43 1.15 1.66 -4.56
CA ALA A 43 2.25 1.15 -3.74
C ALA A 43 3.60 1.43 -4.42
N HIS A 44 4.48 2.15 -3.71
CA HIS A 44 5.78 2.58 -4.23
C HIS A 44 6.90 2.07 -3.32
N GLY A 45 7.88 1.40 -3.89
CA GLY A 45 9.09 0.98 -3.18
C GLY A 45 10.08 2.13 -3.03
N GLU A 46 10.84 2.13 -1.93
CA GLU A 46 12.04 2.96 -1.83
C GLU A 46 13.18 2.36 -2.67
N ARG A 47 14.24 3.15 -2.93
CA ARG A 47 15.36 2.67 -3.73
C ARG A 47 16.11 1.54 -3.02
N ARG A 48 16.52 0.53 -3.79
CA ARG A 48 17.36 -0.61 -3.33
C ARG A 48 16.70 -1.42 -2.20
N ILE A 49 15.42 -1.72 -2.37
CA ILE A 49 14.71 -2.70 -1.55
C ILE A 49 14.77 -4.09 -2.19
N ASP A 50 14.57 -5.12 -1.37
CA ASP A 50 14.19 -6.45 -1.85
C ASP A 50 12.68 -6.44 -2.12
N VAL A 51 12.29 -6.38 -3.39
CA VAL A 51 10.89 -6.29 -3.81
C VAL A 51 10.07 -7.49 -3.34
N GLY A 52 10.64 -8.70 -3.38
CA GLY A 52 9.95 -9.92 -2.96
C GLY A 52 9.71 -9.96 -1.46
N SER A 53 10.75 -9.68 -0.67
CA SER A 53 10.62 -9.65 0.80
C SER A 53 9.72 -8.51 1.27
N VAL A 54 9.85 -7.31 0.69
CA VAL A 54 9.03 -6.16 1.08
C VAL A 54 7.56 -6.37 0.72
N SER A 55 7.26 -6.89 -0.47
CA SER A 55 5.86 -7.14 -0.87
C SER A 55 5.18 -8.17 0.04
N GLN A 56 5.84 -9.26 0.41
CA GLN A 56 5.29 -10.27 1.32
C GLN A 56 5.02 -9.72 2.72
N GLN A 57 5.95 -8.96 3.28
CA GLN A 57 5.77 -8.36 4.61
C GLN A 57 4.69 -7.28 4.58
N LEU A 58 4.67 -6.45 3.53
CA LEU A 58 3.63 -5.45 3.34
C LEU A 58 2.24 -6.08 3.19
N ALA A 59 2.11 -7.16 2.41
CA ALA A 59 0.86 -7.89 2.25
C ALA A 59 0.32 -8.40 3.60
N THR A 60 1.19 -8.98 4.42
CA THR A 60 0.85 -9.43 5.78
C THR A 60 0.29 -8.30 6.63
N GLU A 61 0.99 -7.15 6.68
CA GLU A 61 0.56 -6.00 7.48
C GLU A 61 -0.72 -5.34 6.94
N LEU A 62 -0.92 -5.32 5.63
CA LEU A 62 -2.17 -4.83 5.03
C LEU A 62 -3.35 -5.73 5.36
N SER A 63 -3.18 -7.05 5.34
CA SER A 63 -4.22 -8.00 5.76
C SER A 63 -4.54 -7.85 7.25
N ASN A 64 -3.53 -7.69 8.11
CA ASN A 64 -3.72 -7.40 9.53
C ASN A 64 -4.49 -6.08 9.75
N MET A 65 -4.14 -5.05 8.99
CA MET A 65 -4.82 -3.75 9.05
C MET A 65 -6.27 -3.85 8.56
N ALA A 66 -6.53 -4.56 7.47
CA ALA A 66 -7.89 -4.80 6.98
C ALA A 66 -8.74 -5.50 8.04
N ALA A 67 -8.22 -6.58 8.62
CA ALA A 67 -8.88 -7.30 9.71
C ALA A 67 -9.15 -6.41 10.93
N TRP A 68 -8.17 -5.62 11.37
CA TRP A 68 -8.34 -4.67 12.49
C TRP A 68 -9.41 -3.61 12.19
N MET A 69 -9.51 -3.17 10.93
CA MET A 69 -10.50 -2.20 10.48
C MET A 69 -11.89 -2.81 10.21
N GLY A 70 -12.04 -4.13 10.37
CA GLY A 70 -13.26 -4.88 10.07
C GLY A 70 -13.60 -4.93 8.59
N LEU A 71 -12.58 -5.14 7.73
CA LEU A 71 -12.71 -5.27 6.28
C LEU A 71 -12.32 -6.69 5.86
N ASP A 72 -13.03 -7.27 4.88
CA ASP A 72 -12.88 -8.67 4.48
C ASP A 72 -11.60 -8.96 3.69
N ARG A 73 -11.17 -8.04 2.82
CA ARG A 73 -10.01 -8.27 1.94
C ARG A 73 -9.22 -7.02 1.60
N VAL A 74 -8.07 -7.22 0.97
CA VAL A 74 -7.21 -6.17 0.42
C VAL A 74 -7.24 -6.24 -1.10
N GLU A 75 -7.40 -5.10 -1.78
CA GLU A 75 -7.27 -5.01 -3.23
C GLU A 75 -6.25 -3.94 -3.62
N VAL A 76 -5.40 -4.24 -4.59
CA VAL A 76 -4.32 -3.34 -5.03
C VAL A 76 -4.57 -2.87 -6.47
N GLY A 77 -4.49 -1.56 -6.68
CA GLY A 77 -4.56 -0.95 -8.00
C GLY A 77 -3.26 -1.09 -8.81
N ASP A 78 -3.22 -0.49 -10.00
CA ASP A 78 -2.06 -0.61 -10.92
C ASP A 78 -0.94 0.40 -10.68
N ARG A 79 -1.12 1.36 -9.77
CA ARG A 79 -0.19 2.47 -9.63
C ARG A 79 0.97 2.17 -8.69
N GLY A 80 2.18 2.47 -9.16
CA GLY A 80 3.42 2.41 -8.37
C GLY A 80 4.24 1.14 -8.68
N ASP A 81 5.55 1.25 -8.51
CA ASP A 81 6.52 0.22 -8.91
C ASP A 81 6.51 -1.04 -8.03
N LEU A 82 5.86 -0.99 -6.86
CA LEU A 82 5.68 -2.14 -5.97
C LEU A 82 4.31 -2.83 -6.17
N ALA A 83 3.37 -2.20 -6.88
CA ALA A 83 1.99 -2.64 -6.95
C ALA A 83 1.82 -4.04 -7.59
N GLU A 84 2.56 -4.32 -8.65
CA GLU A 84 2.52 -5.62 -9.32
C GLU A 84 2.99 -6.75 -8.40
N ALA A 85 4.16 -6.59 -7.78
CA ALA A 85 4.71 -7.57 -6.85
C ALA A 85 3.81 -7.78 -5.63
N LEU A 86 3.24 -6.68 -5.09
CA LEU A 86 2.30 -6.76 -3.97
C LEU A 86 1.02 -7.54 -4.32
N ARG A 87 0.49 -7.36 -5.53
CA ARG A 87 -0.67 -8.14 -6.00
C ARG A 87 -0.39 -9.63 -6.13
N ALA A 88 0.82 -9.99 -6.53
CA ALA A 88 1.18 -11.39 -6.73
C ALA A 88 1.24 -12.19 -5.42
N VAL A 89 1.24 -11.51 -4.26
CA VAL A 89 1.42 -12.13 -2.93
C VAL A 89 0.26 -11.86 -1.95
N LEU A 90 -0.82 -11.22 -2.42
CA LEU A 90 -2.09 -11.06 -1.70
C LEU A 90 -3.11 -12.09 -2.19
#